data_AF-A0A5B6TF36-F1
#
_entry.id   AF-A0A5B6TF36-F1
#
_cell.length_a   1.000
_cell.length_b   1.000
_cell.length_c   1.000
_cell.angle_alpha   90.00
_cell.angle_beta   90.00
_cell.angle_gamma   90.00
#
_symmetry.space_group_name_H-M   'P 1'
#
loop_
_entity.id
_entity.type
_entity.pdbx_description
1 polymer ?
#
loop_
_entity_poly.entity_id
_entity_poly.type
_entity_poly.pdbx_seq_one_letter_code
_entity_poly.pdbx_strand_id
1 'polypeptide(L)'
;MFETSVLYEANYNATAQVVVGQGGTSSGKTYNILQVLFTKLSERPRKVCTVLGQDITNLKAGALRDAVEIYDNTAMLQRLIKSYNKSDRIFTFNNGSIMEYKSYDGPQDAKSGKRDYLFVNEATGWST
;
A
#
# COMPACT_ATOMS: atom_id res chain seq x y z
N MET A 1 -5.09 5.68 15.31
CA MET A 1 -5.51 4.68 14.30
C MET A 1 -4.71 3.39 14.46
N PHE A 2 -3.38 3.47 14.52
CA PHE A 2 -2.48 2.33 14.77
C PHE A 2 -1.53 2.63 15.94
N GLU A 3 -0.92 1.60 16.54
CA GLU A 3 0.32 1.78 17.31
C GLU A 3 1.46 2.04 16.31
N THR A 4 2.11 3.20 16.43
CA THR A 4 3.01 3.72 15.40
C THR A 4 4.47 3.57 15.79
N SER A 5 5.29 3.09 14.85
CA SER A 5 6.75 3.08 15.01
C SER A 5 7.39 4.40 14.56
N VAL A 6 8.67 4.61 14.88
CA VAL A 6 9.45 5.75 14.34
C VAL A 6 9.46 5.76 12.81
N LEU A 7 9.42 4.58 12.17
CA LEU A 7 9.34 4.45 10.72
C LEU A 7 7.98 4.89 10.18
N TYR A 8 6.90 4.63 10.91
CA TYR A 8 5.57 5.11 10.54
C TYR A 8 5.56 6.65 10.49
N GLU A 9 6.03 7.30 11.55
CA GLU A 9 6.06 8.76 11.65
C GLU A 9 6.93 9.39 10.56
N ALA A 10 8.11 8.83 10.30
CA ALA A 10 9.01 9.32 9.25
C ALA A 10 8.36 9.26 7.86
N ASN A 11 7.66 8.17 7.53
CA ASN A 11 6.99 8.01 6.24
C ASN A 11 5.70 8.84 6.14
N TYR A 12 4.94 8.97 7.23
CA TYR A 12 3.74 9.79 7.25
C TYR A 12 4.06 11.26 7.01
N ASN A 13 5.10 11.78 7.68
CA ASN A 13 5.54 13.17 7.61
C ASN A 13 6.49 13.46 6.42
N ALA A 14 6.87 12.45 5.65
CA ALA A 14 7.73 12.64 4.49
C ALA A 14 7.07 13.59 3.47
N THR A 15 7.81 14.64 3.10
CA THR A 15 7.44 15.61 2.06
C THR A 15 8.10 15.33 0.72
N ALA A 16 9.06 14.40 0.69
CA ALA A 16 9.74 13.97 -0.52
C ALA A 16 8.77 13.28 -1.49
N GLN A 17 8.94 13.52 -2.79
CA GLN A 17 8.15 12.86 -3.83
C GLN A 17 8.44 11.36 -3.94
N VAL A 18 9.66 10.96 -3.59
CA VAL A 18 10.10 9.56 -3.58
C VAL A 18 10.76 9.28 -2.23
N VAL A 19 10.26 8.27 -1.54
CA VAL A 19 10.83 7.77 -0.27
C VAL A 19 11.28 6.34 -0.49
N VAL A 20 12.55 6.08 -0.24
CA VAL A 20 13.13 4.74 -0.42
C VAL A 20 13.47 4.16 0.95
N GLY A 21 12.77 3.11 1.35
CA GLY A 21 13.03 2.36 2.58
C GLY A 21 13.93 1.15 2.34
N GLN A 22 15.25 1.33 2.20
CA GLN A 22 16.19 0.21 2.05
C GLN A 22 16.60 -0.42 3.39
N GLY A 23 16.72 -1.74 3.44
CA GLY A 23 17.33 -2.52 4.54
C GLY A 23 16.83 -3.96 4.58
N GLY A 24 17.30 -4.74 5.56
CA GLY A 24 17.12 -6.20 5.57
C GLY A 24 15.66 -6.69 5.56
N THR A 25 15.48 -7.85 4.93
CA THR A 25 14.24 -8.67 4.94
C THR A 25 13.81 -8.90 6.39
N SER A 26 12.53 -8.67 6.72
CA SER A 26 11.95 -8.80 8.08
C SER A 26 12.01 -7.59 9.03
N SER A 27 12.28 -6.38 8.53
CA SER A 27 12.27 -5.16 9.38
C SER A 27 10.89 -4.50 9.57
N GLY A 28 9.78 -5.17 9.19
CA GLY A 28 8.41 -4.64 9.34
C GLY A 28 8.08 -3.42 8.47
N LYS A 29 8.92 -3.11 7.47
CA LYS A 29 8.78 -1.88 6.66
C LYS A 29 7.55 -1.88 5.78
N THR A 30 7.28 -2.99 5.07
CA THR A 30 6.09 -3.15 4.23
C THR A 30 4.83 -2.91 5.05
N TYR A 31 4.72 -3.56 6.21
CA TYR A 31 3.62 -3.37 7.15
C TYR A 31 3.44 -1.90 7.57
N ASN A 32 4.52 -1.23 7.99
CA ASN A 32 4.46 0.19 8.38
C ASN A 32 4.06 1.11 7.20
N ILE A 33 4.60 0.89 6.00
CA ILE A 33 4.24 1.68 4.81
C ILE A 33 2.75 1.49 4.49
N LEU A 34 2.24 0.26 4.56
CA LEU A 34 0.82 -0.03 4.34
C LEU A 34 -0.06 0.70 5.36
N GLN A 35 0.30 0.72 6.65
CA GLN A 35 -0.39 1.51 7.66
C GLN A 35 -0.43 3.00 7.30
N VAL A 36 0.71 3.58 6.87
CA VAL A 36 0.77 4.99 6.45
C VAL A 36 -0.14 5.26 5.26
N LEU A 37 -0.18 4.36 4.28
CA LEU A 37 -1.05 4.49 3.11
C LEU A 37 -2.53 4.38 3.48
N PHE A 38 -2.91 3.45 4.36
CA PHE A 38 -4.28 3.36 4.90
C PHE A 38 -4.70 4.67 5.58
N THR A 39 -3.82 5.26 6.40
CA THR A 39 -4.08 6.55 7.03
C THR A 39 -4.25 7.66 6.00
N LYS A 40 -3.31 7.82 5.07
CA LYS A 40 -3.37 8.90 4.06
C LYS A 40 -4.62 8.81 3.19
N LEU A 41 -5.02 7.60 2.79
CA LEU A 41 -6.23 7.37 1.99
C LEU A 41 -7.51 7.57 2.79
N SER A 42 -7.50 7.33 4.10
CA SER A 42 -8.64 7.60 4.97
C SER A 42 -8.85 9.11 5.21
N GLU A 43 -7.76 9.87 5.33
CA GLU A 43 -7.79 11.32 5.57
C GLU A 43 -8.13 12.15 4.33
N ARG A 44 -7.69 11.69 3.15
CA ARG A 44 -7.80 12.45 1.89
C ARG A 44 -8.82 11.78 0.98
N PRO A 45 -9.91 12.46 0.58
CA PRO A 45 -10.94 11.86 -0.25
C PRO A 45 -10.49 11.68 -1.71
N ARG A 46 -11.05 10.67 -2.38
CA ARG A 46 -10.89 10.41 -3.82
C ARG A 46 -9.43 10.25 -4.27
N LYS A 47 -8.61 9.59 -3.46
CA LYS A 47 -7.22 9.27 -3.75
C LYS A 47 -7.05 7.85 -4.25
N VAL A 48 -6.16 7.66 -5.21
CA VAL A 48 -5.83 6.32 -5.74
C VAL A 48 -4.41 5.96 -5.34
N CYS A 49 -4.26 4.85 -4.63
CA CYS A 49 -2.97 4.26 -4.29
C CYS A 49 -2.80 2.92 -5.01
N THR A 50 -1.69 2.75 -5.71
CA THR A 50 -1.31 1.47 -6.31
C THR A 50 -0.16 0.86 -5.52
N VAL A 51 -0.38 -0.35 -4.98
CA VAL A 51 0.67 -1.20 -4.42
C VAL A 51 1.12 -2.15 -5.53
N LEU A 52 2.34 -1.93 -6.01
CA LEU A 52 2.96 -2.70 -7.07
C LEU A 52 3.88 -3.76 -6.47
N GLY A 53 3.72 -5.01 -6.88
CA GLY A 53 4.65 -6.09 -6.54
C GLY A 53 5.19 -6.79 -7.78
N GLN A 54 6.21 -7.62 -7.60
CA GLN A 54 6.86 -8.36 -8.69
C GLN A 54 5.87 -9.26 -9.44
N ASP A 55 5.08 -10.03 -8.71
CA ASP A 55 4.02 -10.88 -9.25
C ASP A 55 2.85 -11.01 -8.25
N ILE A 56 1.74 -11.57 -8.72
CA ILE A 56 0.53 -11.76 -7.89
C ILE A 56 0.78 -12.71 -6.71
N THR A 57 1.67 -13.69 -6.85
CA THR A 57 1.97 -14.66 -5.79
C THR A 57 2.74 -14.00 -4.65
N ASN A 58 3.75 -13.19 -4.96
CA ASN A 58 4.51 -12.38 -4.01
C ASN A 58 3.61 -11.35 -3.31
N LEU A 59 2.74 -10.67 -4.07
CA LEU A 59 1.75 -9.76 -3.48
C LEU A 59 0.85 -10.45 -2.47
N LYS A 60 0.31 -11.63 -2.82
CA LYS A 60 -0.56 -12.41 -1.94
C LYS A 60 0.16 -12.90 -0.68
N ALA A 61 1.44 -13.25 -0.79
CA ALA A 61 2.24 -13.75 0.33
C ALA A 61 2.75 -12.63 1.25
N GLY A 62 3.03 -11.45 0.69
CA GLY A 62 3.57 -10.29 1.40
C GLY A 62 2.54 -9.17 1.54
N ALA A 63 2.64 -8.12 0.71
CA ALA A 63 1.95 -6.85 0.93
C ALA A 63 0.42 -6.95 1.06
N LEU A 64 -0.24 -7.86 0.33
CA LEU A 64 -1.69 -8.05 0.45
C LEU A 64 -2.06 -8.78 1.74
N ARG A 65 -1.27 -9.77 2.15
CA ARG A 65 -1.48 -10.48 3.42
C ARG A 65 -1.37 -9.52 4.59
N ASP A 66 -0.30 -8.73 4.62
CA ASP A 66 -0.08 -7.70 5.64
C ASP A 66 -1.23 -6.69 5.66
N ALA A 67 -1.71 -6.25 4.49
CA ALA A 67 -2.80 -5.29 4.41
C ALA A 67 -4.14 -5.84 4.92
N VAL A 68 -4.46 -7.09 4.59
CA VAL A 68 -5.64 -7.77 5.13
C VAL A 68 -5.52 -7.94 6.65
N GLU A 69 -4.34 -8.29 7.15
CA GLU A 69 -4.08 -8.39 8.59
C GLU A 69 -4.25 -7.04 9.30
N ILE A 70 -3.70 -5.95 8.75
CA ILE A 70 -3.89 -4.58 9.28
C ILE A 70 -5.39 -4.23 9.32
N TYR A 71 -6.11 -4.54 8.25
CA TYR A 71 -7.54 -4.31 8.14
C TYR A 71 -8.35 -5.10 9.17
N ASP A 72 -8.12 -6.40 9.28
CA ASP A 72 -8.86 -7.29 10.17
C ASP A 72 -8.60 -6.96 11.65
N ASN A 73 -7.39 -6.50 11.98
CA ASN A 73 -7.01 -6.14 13.35
C ASN A 73 -7.35 -4.69 13.75
N THR A 74 -7.83 -3.85 12.81
CA THR A 74 -8.08 -2.42 13.10
C THR A 74 -9.55 -2.06 12.95
N ALA A 75 -10.30 -2.10 14.05
CA ALA A 75 -11.72 -1.76 14.07
C ALA A 75 -12.05 -0.37 13.50
N MET A 76 -11.16 0.61 13.68
CA MET A 76 -11.32 1.95 13.09
C MET A 76 -11.22 1.90 11.56
N LEU A 77 -10.30 1.11 11.01
CA LEU A 77 -10.09 0.99 9.58
C LEU A 77 -11.28 0.26 8.92
N GLN A 78 -11.84 -0.74 9.59
CA GLN A 78 -13.08 -1.41 9.16
C GLN A 78 -14.25 -0.46 9.00
N ARG A 79 -14.36 0.58 9.84
CA ARG A 79 -15.41 1.61 9.73
C ARG A 79 -15.16 2.59 8.59
N LEU A 80 -13.91 2.74 8.14
CA LEU A 80 -13.52 3.70 7.09
C LEU A 80 -13.50 3.05 5.70
N ILE A 81 -13.34 1.73 5.65
CA ILE A 81 -13.37 0.94 4.43
C ILE A 81 -14.83 0.56 4.11
N LYS A 82 -15.25 0.91 2.91
CA LYS A 82 -16.56 0.59 2.35
C LYS A 82 -16.65 -0.87 1.96
N SER A 83 -15.60 -1.39 1.31
CA SER A 83 -15.55 -2.76 0.83
C SER A 83 -14.12 -3.20 0.50
N TYR A 84 -13.90 -4.51 0.56
CA TYR A 84 -12.70 -5.16 0.06
C TYR A 84 -13.08 -6.23 -0.97
N ASN A 85 -12.68 -6.03 -2.23
CA ASN A 85 -12.84 -7.01 -3.30
C ASN A 85 -11.59 -7.91 -3.35
N LYS A 86 -11.75 -9.17 -2.95
CA LYS A 86 -10.67 -10.16 -2.87
C LYS A 86 -10.13 -10.59 -4.25
N SER A 87 -11.01 -10.67 -5.25
CA SER A 87 -10.65 -11.09 -6.61
C SER A 87 -9.78 -10.03 -7.29
N ASP A 88 -10.25 -8.79 -7.25
CA ASP A 88 -9.57 -7.65 -7.86
C ASP A 88 -8.45 -7.08 -6.97
N ARG A 89 -8.44 -7.47 -5.68
CA ARG A 89 -7.53 -6.98 -4.64
C ARG A 89 -7.61 -5.46 -4.51
N ILE A 90 -8.82 -4.97 -4.24
CA ILE A 90 -9.11 -3.54 -4.14
C ILE A 90 -9.82 -3.25 -2.82
N PHE A 91 -9.23 -2.38 -2.01
CA PHE A 91 -9.91 -1.75 -0.88
C PHE A 91 -10.52 -0.42 -1.33
N THR A 92 -11.83 -0.27 -1.10
CA THR A 92 -12.56 0.97 -1.38
C THR A 92 -12.90 1.65 -0.06
N PHE A 93 -12.57 2.92 0.08
CA PHE A 93 -12.82 3.72 1.28
C PHE A 93 -14.15 4.47 1.16
N ASN A 94 -14.77 4.78 2.29
CA ASN A 94 -16.04 5.52 2.34
C ASN A 94 -15.93 6.93 1.72
N ASN A 95 -14.74 7.52 1.73
CA ASN A 95 -14.45 8.83 1.15
C ASN A 95 -14.14 8.77 -0.37
N GLY A 96 -14.31 7.61 -1.02
CA GLY A 96 -14.06 7.39 -2.43
C GLY A 96 -12.60 7.14 -2.80
N SER A 97 -11.70 7.07 -1.82
CA SER A 97 -10.32 6.62 -2.06
C SER A 97 -10.25 5.13 -2.32
N ILE A 98 -9.20 4.70 -3.02
CA ILE A 98 -8.99 3.33 -3.48
C ILE A 98 -7.54 2.93 -3.23
N MET A 99 -7.34 1.73 -2.71
CA MET A 99 -6.05 1.05 -2.69
C MET A 99 -6.14 -0.22 -3.51
N GLU A 100 -5.34 -0.32 -4.56
CA GLU A 100 -5.31 -1.44 -5.51
C GLU A 100 -3.95 -2.14 -5.52
N TYR A 101 -3.97 -3.47 -5.71
CA TYR A 101 -2.76 -4.30 -5.73
C TYR A 101 -2.56 -4.89 -7.11
N LYS A 102 -1.50 -4.45 -7.79
CA LYS A 102 -1.20 -4.80 -9.18
C LYS A 102 0.20 -5.38 -9.31
N SER A 103 0.37 -6.30 -10.25
CA SER A 103 1.68 -6.64 -10.81
C SER A 103 1.63 -6.28 -12.29
N TYR A 104 2.75 -5.84 -12.85
CA TYR A 104 2.85 -5.53 -14.27
C TYR A 104 3.91 -6.44 -14.88
N ASP A 105 3.56 -7.10 -15.98
CA ASP A 105 4.48 -7.99 -16.70
C ASP A 105 5.48 -7.20 -17.56
N GLY A 106 5.17 -5.94 -17.88
CA GLY A 106 6.07 -5.08 -18.64
C GLY A 106 5.95 -3.57 -18.37
N PRO A 107 6.95 -2.77 -18.81
CA PRO A 107 6.98 -1.32 -18.60
C PRO A 107 5.85 -0.55 -19.28
N GLN A 108 5.23 -1.13 -20.31
CA GLN A 108 4.11 -0.51 -21.03
C GLN A 108 2.82 -0.50 -20.19
N ASP A 109 2.59 -1.53 -19.38
CA ASP A 109 1.39 -1.63 -18.53
C ASP A 109 1.44 -0.67 -17.34
N ALA A 110 2.64 -0.35 -16.86
CA ALA A 110 2.88 0.57 -15.75
C ALA A 110 2.53 2.05 -16.06
N LYS A 111 2.32 2.38 -17.35
CA LYS A 111 1.95 3.73 -17.81
C LYS A 111 0.46 4.05 -17.67
N SER A 112 -0.38 3.05 -17.40
CA SER A 112 -1.83 3.22 -17.36
C SER A 112 -2.34 3.37 -15.93
N GLY A 113 -2.79 4.59 -15.59
CA GLY A 113 -3.54 4.89 -14.37
C GLY A 113 -3.19 6.23 -13.72
N LYS A 114 -4.18 7.10 -13.53
CA LYS A 114 -4.06 8.25 -12.62
C LYS A 114 -3.99 7.71 -11.19
N ARG A 115 -2.81 7.78 -10.57
CA ARG A 115 -2.54 7.39 -9.18
C ARG A 115 -1.92 8.55 -8.43
N ASP A 116 -2.35 8.76 -7.19
CA ASP A 116 -1.80 9.76 -6.28
C ASP A 116 -0.61 9.19 -5.50
N TYR A 117 -0.65 7.90 -5.17
CA TYR A 117 0.39 7.20 -4.41
C TYR A 117 0.82 5.92 -5.14
N LEU A 118 2.13 5.66 -5.14
CA LEU A 118 2.73 4.41 -5.59
C LEU A 118 3.59 3.85 -4.47
N PHE A 119 3.35 2.59 -4.12
CA PHE A 119 4.27 1.82 -3.32
C PHE A 119 4.76 0.63 -4.14
N VAL A 120 6.08 0.49 -4.28
CA VAL A 120 6.71 -0.66 -4.93
C VAL A 120 7.24 -1.59 -3.85
N ASN A 121 6.62 -2.75 -3.70
CA ASN A 121 7.07 -3.80 -2.79
C ASN A 121 8.22 -4.59 -3.42
N GLU A 122 9.26 -4.87 -2.63
CA GLU A 122 10.39 -5.75 -3.02
C GLU A 122 11.04 -5.37 -4.37
N ALA A 123 11.32 -4.07 -4.57
CA ALA A 123 11.98 -3.55 -5.78
C ALA A 123 13.42 -4.08 -6.03
N THR A 124 13.92 -5.01 -5.21
CA THR A 124 15.30 -5.51 -5.17
C THR A 124 15.72 -6.41 -6.34
N GLY A 125 15.00 -6.39 -7.47
CA GLY A 125 15.34 -7.17 -8.66
C GLY A 125 15.10 -6.45 -9.99
N TRP A 126 14.79 -5.16 -9.98
CA TRP A 126 14.52 -4.41 -11.21
C TRP A 126 15.84 -3.90 -11.77
N SER A 127 16.42 -4.63 -12.73
CA SER A 127 17.55 -4.15 -13.51
C SER A 127 17.11 -2.99 -14.40
N THR A 128 17.85 -1.88 -14.30
CA THR A 128 17.82 -0.70 -15.18
C THR A 128 17.82 -1.03 -16.66
#